data_AF-A0A972X2Z1-F1
#
_entry.id   AF-A0A972X2Z1-F1
#
_cell.length_a   1.000
_cell.length_b   1.000
_cell.length_c   1.000
_cell.angle_alpha   90.00
_cell.angle_beta   90.00
_cell.angle_gamma   90.00
#
_symmetry.space_group_name_H-M   'P 1'
#
loop_
_entity.id
_entity.type
_entity.pdbx_description
1 polymer ?
#
loop_
_entity_poly.entity_id
_entity_poly.type
_entity_poly.pdbx_seq_one_letter_code
_entity_poly.pdbx_strand_id
1 'polypeptide(L)'
;MTKILNPIEKSRSQNNIPSRHTLSSAQKTIALFIFFSGLGLTMLFFFTYSSLTKIDSDSISYSTLLTSLSTGGYSQFYSDKKLLRSKIATMLSSPQNETEETYATNIALYLFPDLLPDSNFEKIVAVEQWAPLESAIEKKPRSHEARLLFDEMKSNIWNYENPKMDRSGLSLYASETLKIYHELSAP
;
A
#
# COMPACT_ATOMS: atom_id res chain seq x y z
N MET A 1 -60.49 28.11 -59.67
CA MET A 1 -59.78 29.13 -58.86
C MET A 1 -58.35 28.66 -58.66
N THR A 2 -57.50 28.93 -59.66
CA THR A 2 -56.42 29.94 -59.65
C THR A 2 -55.15 29.45 -58.94
N LYS A 3 -54.32 28.73 -59.72
CA LYS A 3 -52.90 28.50 -59.47
C LYS A 3 -52.18 29.85 -59.48
N ILE A 4 -51.37 30.11 -58.46
CA ILE A 4 -50.42 31.24 -58.45
C ILE A 4 -49.02 30.63 -58.44
N LEU A 5 -48.29 30.84 -59.53
CA LEU A 5 -46.84 30.63 -59.60
C LEU A 5 -46.15 31.72 -58.79
N ASN A 6 -45.06 31.38 -58.09
CA ASN A 6 -44.09 32.37 -57.64
C ASN A 6 -42.67 31.98 -58.07
N PRO A 7 -41.79 32.96 -58.31
CA PRO A 7 -40.63 32.82 -59.17
C PRO A 7 -39.36 32.34 -58.44
N ILE A 8 -38.47 31.81 -59.26
CA ILE A 8 -37.14 31.29 -58.96
C ILE A 8 -36.21 32.48 -58.66
N GLU A 9 -35.74 32.61 -57.41
CA GLU A 9 -34.59 33.46 -57.08
C GLU A 9 -33.31 32.62 -56.97
N LYS A 10 -32.35 32.99 -57.81
CA LYS A 10 -31.07 32.34 -58.05
C LYS A 10 -30.04 32.97 -57.10
N SER A 11 -29.82 32.38 -55.93
CA SER A 11 -28.77 32.86 -55.01
C SER A 11 -27.38 32.40 -55.50
N ARG A 12 -26.54 33.38 -55.77
CA ARG A 12 -25.13 33.22 -56.16
C ARG A 12 -24.34 32.58 -55.02
N SER A 13 -23.76 31.41 -55.28
CA SER A 13 -22.67 30.85 -54.48
C SER A 13 -21.44 31.76 -54.57
N GLN A 14 -21.11 32.44 -53.47
CA GLN A 14 -19.81 33.08 -53.30
C GLN A 14 -18.83 32.03 -52.77
N ASN A 15 -17.95 31.57 -53.66
CA ASN A 15 -16.78 30.77 -53.29
C ASN A 15 -15.83 31.63 -52.45
N ASN A 16 -15.91 31.50 -51.12
CA ASN A 16 -14.89 32.00 -50.22
C ASN A 16 -13.64 31.14 -50.37
N ILE A 17 -12.68 31.63 -51.15
CA ILE A 17 -11.33 31.06 -51.19
C ILE A 17 -10.66 31.42 -49.85
N PRO A 18 -10.29 30.44 -49.01
CA PRO A 18 -9.60 30.73 -47.76
C PRO A 18 -8.22 31.32 -48.07
N SER A 19 -7.97 32.52 -47.53
CA SER A 19 -6.67 33.17 -47.55
C SER A 19 -5.64 32.26 -46.87
N ARG A 20 -4.68 31.76 -47.65
CA ARG A 20 -3.50 31.06 -47.13
C ARG A 20 -2.71 32.03 -46.25
N HIS A 21 -2.92 31.95 -44.93
CA HIS A 21 -2.04 32.58 -43.96
C HIS A 21 -0.68 31.91 -44.03
N THR A 22 0.28 32.58 -44.68
CA THR A 22 1.69 32.22 -44.62
C THR A 22 2.19 32.56 -43.22
N LEU A 23 2.38 31.52 -42.39
CA LEU A 23 2.97 31.69 -41.07
C LEU A 23 4.32 32.42 -41.22
N SER A 24 4.45 33.54 -40.53
CA SER A 24 5.70 34.27 -40.38
C SER A 24 6.77 33.33 -39.81
N SER A 25 8.03 33.52 -40.21
CA SER A 25 9.16 32.68 -39.75
C SER A 25 9.21 32.57 -38.22
N ALA A 26 8.85 33.65 -37.52
CA ALA A 26 8.78 33.69 -36.05
C ALA A 26 7.69 32.78 -35.47
N GLN A 27 6.52 32.69 -36.12
CA GLN A 27 5.41 31.83 -35.68
C GLN A 27 5.74 30.34 -35.88
N LYS A 28 6.53 30.00 -36.90
CA LYS A 28 7.01 28.63 -37.12
C LYS A 28 7.98 28.19 -36.02
N THR A 29 8.87 29.09 -35.58
CA THR A 29 9.83 28.80 -34.50
C THR A 29 9.12 28.62 -33.15
N ILE A 30 8.13 29.45 -32.84
CA ILE A 30 7.33 29.34 -31.61
C ILE A 30 6.53 28.03 -31.59
N ALA A 31 5.90 27.66 -32.72
CA ALA A 31 5.16 26.40 -32.82
C ALA A 31 6.06 25.17 -32.65
N LEU A 32 7.30 25.22 -33.16
CA LEU A 32 8.29 24.15 -32.98
C LEU A 32 8.68 24.00 -31.50
N PHE A 33 8.90 25.11 -30.79
CA PHE A 33 9.29 25.11 -29.38
C PHE A 33 8.20 24.52 -28.47
N ILE A 34 6.93 24.86 -28.73
CA ILE A 34 5.78 24.29 -27.99
C ILE A 34 5.67 22.78 -28.23
N PHE A 35 5.88 22.32 -29.46
CA PHE A 35 5.81 20.88 -29.79
C PHE A 35 6.93 20.06 -29.11
N PHE A 36 8.17 20.57 -29.09
CA PHE A 36 9.29 19.89 -28.41
C PHE A 36 9.17 19.92 -26.88
N SER A 37 8.62 21.00 -26.30
CA SER A 37 8.41 21.09 -24.85
C SER A 37 7.28 20.18 -24.34
N GLY A 38 6.24 19.92 -25.13
CA GLY A 38 5.16 18.98 -24.79
C GLY A 38 5.60 17.51 -24.80
N LEU A 39 6.48 17.12 -25.72
CA LEU A 39 7.06 15.77 -25.79
C LEU A 39 8.03 15.48 -24.62
N GLY A 40 8.80 16.48 -24.18
CA GLY A 40 9.67 16.33 -23.00
C GLY A 40 8.90 16.18 -21.68
N LEU A 41 7.81 16.94 -21.51
CA LEU A 41 7.00 16.89 -20.28
C LEU A 41 6.19 15.58 -20.18
N THR A 42 5.67 15.07 -21.30
CA THR A 42 4.96 13.78 -21.32
C THR A 42 5.91 12.59 -21.09
N MET A 43 7.15 12.64 -21.58
CA MET A 43 8.14 11.61 -21.25
C MET A 43 8.56 11.61 -19.77
N LEU A 44 8.65 12.79 -19.13
CA LEU A 44 8.94 12.88 -17.69
C LEU A 44 7.80 12.32 -16.83
N PHE A 45 6.53 12.53 -17.24
CA PHE A 45 5.38 11.91 -16.58
C PHE A 45 5.32 10.39 -16.80
N PHE A 46 5.67 9.88 -17.99
CA PHE A 46 5.74 8.43 -18.22
C PHE A 46 6.83 7.75 -17.39
N PHE A 47 7.98 8.41 -17.18
CA PHE A 47 9.06 7.86 -16.35
C PHE A 47 8.76 7.92 -14.84
N THR A 48 7.97 8.89 -14.37
CA THR A 48 7.53 8.91 -12.95
C THR A 48 6.39 7.94 -12.66
N TYR A 49 5.54 7.60 -13.65
CA TYR A 49 4.49 6.60 -13.47
C TYR A 49 4.98 5.15 -13.63
N SER A 50 6.10 4.92 -14.30
CA SER A 50 6.60 3.55 -14.53
C SER A 50 7.37 2.96 -13.35
N SER A 51 7.51 3.71 -12.24
CA SER A 51 7.93 3.17 -10.94
C SER A 51 6.76 2.93 -9.99
N LEU A 52 5.52 2.95 -10.48
CA LEU A 52 4.43 2.24 -9.82
C LEU A 52 4.65 0.76 -10.11
N THR A 53 5.54 0.16 -9.31
CA THR A 53 5.61 -1.28 -9.20
C THR A 53 4.17 -1.78 -9.08
N LYS A 54 3.77 -2.57 -10.08
CA LYS A 54 2.76 -3.59 -9.90
C LYS A 54 3.26 -4.39 -8.69
N ILE A 55 2.82 -4.03 -7.50
CA ILE A 55 2.94 -4.89 -6.33
C ILE A 55 2.07 -6.05 -6.73
N ASP A 56 2.69 -7.08 -7.31
CA ASP A 56 2.06 -8.36 -7.51
C ASP A 56 1.39 -8.69 -6.18
N SER A 57 0.10 -9.01 -6.25
CA SER A 57 -0.72 -9.42 -5.12
C SER A 57 -0.26 -10.75 -4.50
N ASP A 58 0.99 -11.15 -4.70
CA ASP A 58 1.70 -12.13 -3.89
C ASP A 58 1.77 -11.57 -2.48
N SER A 59 0.79 -12.01 -1.71
CA SER A 59 0.39 -11.46 -0.44
C SER A 59 1.50 -11.64 0.59
N ILE A 60 2.31 -10.61 0.80
CA ILE A 60 3.14 -10.54 2.00
C ILE A 60 2.21 -10.75 3.20
N SER A 61 2.52 -11.78 3.98
CA SER A 61 1.74 -12.31 5.10
C SER A 61 2.71 -12.87 6.16
N TYR A 62 2.18 -13.42 7.27
CA TYR A 62 3.01 -14.08 8.28
C TYR A 62 3.91 -15.19 7.71
N SER A 63 3.39 -16.00 6.78
CA SER A 63 4.16 -17.08 6.17
C SER A 63 5.31 -16.54 5.32
N THR A 64 5.12 -15.39 4.67
CA THR A 64 6.20 -14.68 3.98
C THR A 64 7.29 -14.30 4.96
N LEU A 65 6.96 -13.69 6.10
CA LEU A 65 7.96 -13.29 7.10
C LEU A 65 8.76 -14.47 7.66
N LEU A 66 8.10 -15.60 7.95
CA LEU A 66 8.77 -16.83 8.40
C LEU A 66 9.69 -17.41 7.29
N THR A 67 9.24 -17.38 6.04
CA THR A 67 10.04 -17.81 4.89
C THR A 67 11.26 -16.89 4.72
N SER A 68 11.08 -15.59 4.88
CA SER A 68 12.15 -14.60 4.80
C SER A 68 13.19 -14.79 5.90
N LEU A 69 12.78 -15.12 7.12
CA LEU A 69 13.71 -15.49 8.20
C LEU A 69 14.52 -16.74 7.87
N SER A 70 13.83 -17.82 7.47
CA SER A 70 14.47 -19.13 7.24
C SER A 70 15.37 -19.18 6.01
N THR A 71 15.04 -18.43 4.96
CA THR A 71 15.76 -18.48 3.67
C THR A 71 16.63 -17.26 3.39
N GLY A 72 16.16 -16.06 3.75
CA GLY A 72 16.83 -14.79 3.46
C GLY A 72 17.50 -14.13 4.67
N GLY A 73 17.33 -14.70 5.87
CA GLY A 73 17.86 -14.15 7.11
C GLY A 73 17.22 -12.82 7.53
N TYR A 74 17.82 -12.16 8.53
CA TYR A 74 17.22 -10.97 9.16
C TYR A 74 17.06 -9.79 8.21
N SER A 75 18.00 -9.59 7.28
CA SER A 75 17.92 -8.47 6.34
C SER A 75 16.67 -8.57 5.47
N GLN A 76 16.37 -9.77 4.95
CA GLN A 76 15.18 -10.01 4.14
C GLN A 76 13.92 -9.90 5.00
N PHE A 77 13.93 -10.49 6.20
CA PHE A 77 12.83 -10.37 7.16
C PHE A 77 12.46 -8.90 7.45
N TYR A 78 13.43 -8.03 7.74
CA TYR A 78 13.13 -6.62 8.03
C TYR A 78 12.61 -5.86 6.81
N SER A 79 13.11 -6.18 5.62
CA SER A 79 12.58 -5.63 4.37
C SER A 79 11.11 -6.03 4.19
N ASP A 80 10.79 -7.31 4.36
CA ASP A 80 9.44 -7.83 4.16
C ASP A 80 8.48 -7.40 5.26
N LYS A 81 8.96 -7.28 6.51
CA LYS A 81 8.18 -6.70 7.62
C LYS A 81 7.79 -5.25 7.32
N LYS A 82 8.70 -4.45 6.75
CA LYS A 82 8.41 -3.07 6.32
C LYS A 82 7.39 -3.03 5.17
N LEU A 83 7.50 -3.93 4.20
CA LEU A 83 6.53 -4.02 3.10
C LEU A 83 5.15 -4.45 3.62
N LEU A 84 5.08 -5.44 4.52
CA LEU A 84 3.83 -5.85 5.18
C LEU A 84 3.21 -4.65 5.90
N ARG A 85 3.99 -3.91 6.68
CA ARG A 85 3.50 -2.71 7.39
C ARG A 85 2.84 -1.70 6.45
N SER A 86 3.49 -1.36 5.33
CA SER A 86 2.93 -0.43 4.34
C SER A 86 1.61 -0.94 3.74
N LYS A 87 1.53 -2.25 3.48
CA LYS A 87 0.31 -2.90 3.01
C LYS A 87 -0.80 -2.79 4.06
N ILE A 88 -0.54 -3.18 5.30
CA ILE A 88 -1.52 -3.11 6.40
C ILE A 88 -2.01 -1.68 6.61
N ALA A 89 -1.12 -0.68 6.57
CA ALA A 89 -1.51 0.73 6.65
C ALA A 89 -2.47 1.12 5.52
N THR A 90 -2.22 0.66 4.30
CA THR A 90 -3.12 0.89 3.15
C THR A 90 -4.48 0.23 3.38
N MET A 91 -4.49 -1.04 3.78
CA MET A 91 -5.71 -1.83 4.03
C MET A 91 -6.58 -1.22 5.15
N LEU A 92 -5.95 -0.67 6.20
CA LEU A 92 -6.66 0.03 7.28
C LEU A 92 -7.24 1.38 6.84
N SER A 93 -6.56 2.09 5.93
CA SER A 93 -6.99 3.42 5.47
C SER A 93 -8.10 3.37 4.41
N SER A 94 -8.14 2.31 3.60
CA SER A 94 -9.05 2.15 2.46
C SER A 94 -9.42 0.67 2.25
N PRO A 95 -10.12 0.03 3.22
CA PRO A 95 -10.48 -1.38 3.10
C PRO A 95 -11.44 -1.59 1.93
N GLN A 96 -11.23 -2.64 1.12
CA GLN A 96 -12.15 -2.98 0.03
C GLN A 96 -13.39 -3.72 0.55
N ASN A 97 -13.30 -4.33 1.72
CA ASN A 97 -14.40 -5.04 2.39
C ASN A 97 -14.08 -5.28 3.89
N GLU A 98 -15.10 -5.70 4.65
CA GLU A 98 -15.00 -5.99 6.09
C GLU A 98 -13.99 -7.09 6.44
N THR A 99 -13.85 -8.10 5.58
CA THR A 99 -12.87 -9.19 5.78
C THR A 99 -11.44 -8.65 5.72
N GLU A 100 -11.15 -7.77 4.77
CA GLU A 100 -9.86 -7.10 4.64
C GLU A 100 -9.56 -6.18 5.82
N GLU A 101 -10.54 -5.39 6.26
CA GLU A 101 -10.41 -4.54 7.45
C GLU A 101 -10.13 -5.37 8.71
N THR A 102 -10.87 -6.46 8.91
CA THR A 102 -10.69 -7.39 10.03
C THR A 102 -9.30 -8.03 9.98
N TYR A 103 -8.87 -8.51 8.82
CA TYR A 103 -7.55 -9.08 8.64
C TYR A 103 -6.44 -8.06 8.93
N ALA A 104 -6.55 -6.85 8.38
CA ALA A 104 -5.57 -5.78 8.59
C ALA A 104 -5.50 -5.34 10.05
N THR A 105 -6.65 -5.23 10.73
CA THR A 105 -6.75 -4.88 12.15
C THR A 105 -6.06 -5.92 13.02
N ASN A 106 -6.31 -7.20 12.77
CA ASN A 106 -5.67 -8.28 13.54
C ASN A 106 -4.15 -8.33 13.33
N ILE A 107 -3.66 -8.13 12.11
CA ILE A 107 -2.21 -8.05 11.87
C ILE A 107 -1.60 -6.82 12.55
N ALA A 108 -2.27 -5.68 12.43
CA ALA A 108 -1.80 -4.45 13.07
C ALA A 108 -1.73 -4.64 14.59
N LEU A 109 -2.74 -5.23 15.22
CA LEU A 109 -2.73 -5.50 16.65
C LEU A 109 -1.47 -6.23 17.13
N TYR A 110 -1.04 -7.26 16.41
CA TYR A 110 0.05 -8.13 16.84
C TYR A 110 1.45 -7.79 16.29
N LEU A 111 1.56 -7.03 15.20
CA LEU A 111 2.86 -6.70 14.60
C LEU A 111 3.12 -5.20 14.45
N PHE A 112 2.06 -4.40 14.34
CA PHE A 112 2.14 -2.96 14.02
C PHE A 112 1.09 -2.15 14.79
N PRO A 113 1.02 -2.26 16.14
CA PRO A 113 -0.11 -1.73 16.90
C PRO A 113 -0.20 -0.19 16.82
N ASP A 114 0.89 0.48 16.47
CA ASP A 114 0.92 1.90 16.21
C ASP A 114 0.15 2.33 14.94
N LEU A 115 -0.20 1.41 14.05
CA LEU A 115 -1.09 1.67 12.92
C LEU A 115 -2.57 1.69 13.31
N LEU A 116 -2.95 1.13 14.46
CA LEU A 116 -4.33 1.14 14.92
C LEU A 116 -4.76 2.56 15.36
N PRO A 117 -6.04 2.92 15.18
CA PRO A 117 -6.55 4.19 15.70
C PRO A 117 -6.54 4.21 17.24
N ASP A 118 -6.42 5.40 17.84
CA ASP A 118 -6.42 5.54 19.31
C ASP A 118 -7.74 5.13 19.98
N SER A 119 -8.82 5.03 19.21
CA SER A 119 -10.10 4.49 19.66
C SER A 119 -10.12 2.96 19.79
N ASN A 120 -9.14 2.26 19.23
CA ASN A 120 -9.01 0.82 19.39
C ASN A 120 -8.45 0.52 20.79
N PHE A 121 -9.26 -0.08 21.65
CA PHE A 121 -8.86 -0.34 23.04
C PHE A 121 -7.72 -1.36 23.16
N GLU A 122 -7.59 -2.28 22.20
CA GLU A 122 -6.55 -3.32 22.19
C GLU A 122 -5.16 -2.73 21.87
N LYS A 123 -5.12 -1.59 21.17
CA LYS A 123 -3.89 -0.86 20.85
C LYS A 123 -3.05 -0.58 22.09
N ILE A 124 -3.67 -0.13 23.17
CA ILE A 124 -2.97 0.28 24.39
C ILE A 124 -2.17 -0.92 24.95
N VAL A 125 -2.83 -2.08 25.05
CA VAL A 125 -2.18 -3.30 25.55
C VAL A 125 -1.02 -3.69 24.63
N ALA A 126 -1.23 -3.71 23.32
CA ALA A 126 -0.20 -4.11 22.37
C ALA A 126 1.02 -3.16 22.36
N VAL A 127 0.78 -1.84 22.40
CA VAL A 127 1.84 -0.82 22.43
C VAL A 127 2.61 -0.85 23.76
N GLU A 128 1.94 -1.07 24.88
CA GLU A 128 2.58 -1.04 26.20
C GLU A 128 3.26 -2.36 26.56
N GLN A 129 2.71 -3.50 26.15
CA GLN A 129 3.15 -4.81 26.63
C GLN A 129 3.88 -5.68 25.60
N TRP A 130 3.63 -5.49 24.29
CA TRP A 130 4.16 -6.40 23.26
C TRP A 130 5.20 -5.71 22.39
N ALA A 131 4.88 -4.55 21.81
CA ALA A 131 5.77 -3.81 20.93
C ALA A 131 7.18 -3.53 21.52
N PRO A 132 7.35 -3.23 22.83
CA PRO A 132 8.67 -3.05 23.41
C PRO A 132 9.49 -4.35 23.44
N LEU A 133 8.84 -5.49 23.74
CA LEU A 133 9.46 -6.81 23.76
C LEU A 133 9.87 -7.23 22.36
N GLU A 134 8.98 -7.05 21.39
CA GLU A 134 9.23 -7.27 19.96
C GLU A 134 10.45 -6.48 19.48
N SER A 135 10.49 -5.18 19.75
CA SER A 135 11.62 -4.32 19.37
C SER A 135 12.93 -4.76 20.02
N ALA A 136 12.88 -5.22 21.28
CA ALA A 136 14.06 -5.69 21.99
C ALA A 136 14.59 -7.04 21.43
N ILE A 137 13.69 -7.96 21.09
CA ILE A 137 14.03 -9.23 20.41
C ILE A 137 14.69 -8.94 19.05
N GLU A 138 14.10 -8.04 18.25
CA GLU A 138 14.64 -7.67 16.92
C GLU A 138 16.01 -6.98 16.99
N LYS A 139 16.29 -6.24 18.06
CA LYS A 139 17.61 -5.62 18.26
C LYS A 139 18.71 -6.63 18.55
N LYS A 140 18.38 -7.76 19.17
CA LYS A 140 19.34 -8.79 19.61
C LYS A 140 18.82 -10.21 19.35
N PRO A 141 18.57 -10.61 18.10
CA PRO A 141 18.03 -11.92 17.79
C PRO A 141 19.01 -13.04 18.20
N ARG A 142 18.47 -14.22 18.51
CA ARG A 142 19.20 -15.43 18.97
C ARG A 142 20.08 -15.22 20.21
N SER A 143 19.78 -14.20 21.00
CA SER A 143 20.42 -13.99 22.29
C SER A 143 19.63 -14.67 23.42
N HIS A 144 20.30 -14.98 24.52
CA HIS A 144 19.61 -15.46 25.73
C HIS A 144 18.58 -14.43 26.22
N GLU A 145 18.88 -13.14 26.11
CA GLU A 145 17.97 -12.04 26.42
C GLU A 145 16.71 -12.09 25.53
N ALA A 146 16.85 -12.27 24.22
CA ALA A 146 15.72 -12.42 23.31
C ALA A 146 14.84 -13.61 23.67
N ARG A 147 15.43 -14.71 24.16
CA ARG A 147 14.65 -15.87 24.60
C ARG A 147 13.79 -15.55 25.82
N LEU A 148 14.35 -14.88 26.82
CA LEU A 148 13.61 -14.46 28.02
C LEU A 148 12.47 -13.51 27.67
N LEU A 149 12.74 -12.53 26.80
CA LEU A 149 11.74 -11.57 26.32
C LEU A 149 10.64 -12.25 25.51
N PHE A 150 10.96 -13.27 24.71
CA PHE A 150 9.97 -14.06 24.00
C PHE A 150 9.06 -14.84 24.95
N ASP A 151 9.62 -15.46 25.99
CA ASP A 151 8.83 -16.20 26.97
C ASP A 151 7.89 -15.26 27.75
N GLU A 152 8.33 -14.04 28.07
CA GLU A 152 7.47 -12.98 28.63
C GLU A 152 6.36 -12.56 27.65
N MET A 153 6.70 -12.26 26.40
CA MET A 153 5.75 -11.86 25.37
C MET A 153 4.67 -12.94 25.15
N LYS A 154 5.07 -14.21 25.12
CA LYS A 154 4.18 -15.36 25.03
C LYS A 154 3.20 -15.41 26.20
N SER A 155 3.67 -15.16 27.43
CA SER A 155 2.81 -15.11 28.60
C SER A 155 1.81 -13.95 28.53
N ASN A 156 2.26 -12.76 28.11
CA ASN A 156 1.39 -11.58 27.99
C ASN A 156 0.29 -11.80 26.95
N ILE A 157 0.64 -12.30 25.77
CA ILE A 157 -0.33 -12.63 24.71
C ILE A 157 -1.28 -13.75 25.15
N TRP A 158 -0.79 -14.77 25.85
CA TRP A 158 -1.64 -15.84 26.37
C TRP A 158 -2.68 -15.32 27.36
N ASN A 159 -2.26 -14.51 28.34
CA ASN A 159 -3.15 -13.93 29.35
C ASN A 159 -4.20 -13.00 28.72
N TYR A 160 -3.81 -12.25 27.68
CA TYR A 160 -4.71 -11.41 26.91
C TYR A 160 -5.79 -12.22 26.17
N GLU A 161 -5.39 -13.26 25.45
CA GLU A 161 -6.30 -14.08 24.62
C GLU A 161 -7.19 -15.01 25.47
N ASN A 162 -6.73 -15.40 26.67
CA ASN A 162 -7.37 -16.40 27.51
C ASN A 162 -7.61 -15.91 28.95
N PRO A 163 -8.30 -14.77 29.16
CA PRO A 163 -8.44 -14.16 30.49
C PRO A 163 -9.24 -15.02 31.48
N LYS A 164 -10.10 -15.91 30.98
CA LYS A 164 -10.95 -16.81 31.78
C LYS A 164 -10.42 -18.25 31.82
N MET A 165 -9.31 -18.55 31.13
CA MET A 165 -8.74 -19.89 30.99
C MET A 165 -9.72 -20.97 30.49
N ASP A 166 -10.80 -20.57 29.81
CA ASP A 166 -11.88 -21.44 29.34
C ASP A 166 -11.81 -21.73 27.84
N ARG A 167 -10.99 -20.98 27.09
CA ARG A 167 -10.74 -21.18 25.67
C ARG A 167 -9.53 -22.08 25.46
N SER A 168 -9.63 -22.95 24.44
CA SER A 168 -8.54 -23.82 24.03
C SER A 168 -7.67 -23.12 22.96
N GLY A 169 -6.74 -22.27 23.38
CA GLY A 169 -5.64 -21.81 22.54
C GLY A 169 -5.63 -20.33 22.18
N LEU A 170 -4.71 -19.98 21.28
CA LEU A 170 -4.50 -18.62 20.80
C LEU A 170 -5.25 -18.40 19.49
N SER A 171 -5.65 -17.16 19.21
CA SER A 171 -6.05 -16.77 17.85
C SER A 171 -4.95 -17.08 16.83
N LEU A 172 -5.36 -17.23 15.56
CA LEU A 172 -4.43 -17.48 14.46
C LEU A 172 -3.32 -16.42 14.42
N TYR A 173 -3.68 -15.14 14.54
CA TYR A 173 -2.75 -14.02 14.44
C TYR A 173 -1.75 -13.96 15.61
N ALA A 174 -2.22 -14.22 16.84
CA ALA A 174 -1.35 -14.39 18.00
C ALA A 174 -0.37 -15.55 17.82
N SER A 175 -0.87 -16.70 17.37
CA SER A 175 -0.05 -17.89 17.12
C SER A 175 1.03 -17.64 16.05
N GLU A 176 0.67 -17.05 14.91
CA GLU A 176 1.63 -16.75 13.83
C GLU A 176 2.68 -15.72 14.26
N THR A 177 2.28 -14.71 15.03
CA THR A 177 3.20 -13.71 15.60
C THR A 177 4.20 -14.39 16.54
N LEU A 178 3.72 -15.24 17.45
CA LEU A 178 4.59 -15.98 18.36
C LEU A 178 5.53 -16.95 17.62
N LYS A 179 5.13 -17.53 16.49
CA LYS A 179 6.05 -18.34 15.67
C LYS A 179 7.21 -17.52 15.13
N ILE A 180 6.94 -16.31 14.62
CA ILE A 180 7.99 -15.40 14.12
C ILE A 180 8.98 -15.06 15.22
N TYR A 181 8.49 -14.61 16.37
CA TYR A 181 9.36 -14.18 17.46
C TYR A 181 10.03 -15.36 18.18
N HIS A 182 9.42 -16.54 18.16
CA HIS A 182 10.09 -17.77 18.58
C HIS A 182 11.34 -18.00 17.74
N GLU A 183 11.22 -17.93 16.40
CA GLU A 183 12.34 -18.12 15.48
C GLU A 183 13.43 -17.06 15.66
N LEU A 184 13.06 -15.80 15.85
CA LEU A 184 14.01 -14.73 16.17
C LEU A 184 14.73 -14.92 17.50
N SER A 185 14.11 -15.63 18.45
CA SER A 185 14.64 -15.83 19.80
C SER A 185 15.42 -17.15 19.99
N ALA A 186 15.30 -18.10 19.05
CA ALA A 186 15.91 -19.41 19.16
C ALA A 186 17.44 -19.33 18.99
N PRO A 187 18.25 -19.88 19.92
CA PRO A 187 19.70 -19.77 19.88
C PRO A 187 20.32 -20.40 18.63
#